data_AF-A0A2E0QB63-F1
#
_entry.id   AF-A0A2E0QB63-F1
#
_cell.length_a   1.000
_cell.length_b   1.000
_cell.length_c   1.000
_cell.angle_alpha   90.00
_cell.angle_beta   90.00
_cell.angle_gamma   90.00
#
_symmetry.space_group_name_H-M   'P 1'
#
loop_
_entity.id
_entity.type
_entity.pdbx_description
1 polymer ?
#
loop_
_entity_poly.entity_id
_entity_poly.type
_entity_poly.pdbx_seq_one_letter_code
_entity_poly.pdbx_strand_id
1 'polypeptide(L)'
;MDFDIKKIYKQLTSPKAANDLIHFFEQLPTKVGTTVIALAGITWIVAGVAVLYGTVQSARIADIRQEYEKVEAMTPPVPKVQNVSVDKESIAAFVAKASDEYKDTGVTIKESGGKISIEGSTGKQYGVFREAVGHIQNGGAGWRVSVEELCVGRGCANRARGSKAFLSGLFAVSRVNIEMPKG
;
A
#
# COMPACT_ATOMS: atom_id res chain seq x y z
N MET A 1 -21.71 1.61 21.50
CA MET A 1 -21.84 1.25 22.92
C MET A 1 -21.34 2.45 23.70
N ASP A 2 -22.19 3.07 24.50
CA ASP A 2 -21.87 4.31 25.21
C ASP A 2 -20.96 3.98 26.41
N PHE A 3 -19.68 4.37 26.33
CA PHE A 3 -18.70 4.12 27.39
C PHE A 3 -18.85 5.18 28.48
N ASP A 4 -19.74 4.90 29.42
CA ASP A 4 -20.06 5.82 30.50
C ASP A 4 -18.94 5.81 31.57
N ILE A 5 -18.04 6.80 31.48
CA ILE A 5 -16.96 7.05 32.46
C ILE A 5 -17.53 7.19 33.88
N LYS A 6 -18.78 7.68 34.04
CA LYS A 6 -19.44 7.72 35.35
C LYS A 6 -19.73 6.32 35.88
N LYS A 7 -20.01 5.35 35.02
CA LYS A 7 -20.23 3.95 35.41
C LYS A 7 -18.93 3.28 35.86
N ILE A 8 -17.82 3.55 35.19
CA ILE A 8 -16.49 3.07 35.61
C ILE A 8 -16.06 3.72 36.94
N TYR A 9 -16.24 5.04 37.07
CA TYR A 9 -16.02 5.74 38.33
C TYR A 9 -16.89 5.17 39.45
N LYS A 10 -18.18 4.94 39.19
CA LYS A 10 -19.12 4.32 40.14
C LYS A 10 -18.78 2.86 40.46
N GLN A 11 -18.12 2.13 39.56
CA GLN A 11 -17.69 0.75 39.77
C GLN A 11 -16.39 0.69 40.57
N LEU A 12 -15.44 1.60 40.32
CA LEU A 12 -14.21 1.76 41.10
C LEU A 12 -14.46 2.36 42.49
N THR A 13 -15.48 3.21 42.63
CA THR A 13 -15.97 3.74 43.92
C THR A 13 -17.16 2.93 44.47
N SER A 14 -17.44 1.76 43.89
CA SER A 14 -18.56 0.93 44.34
C SER A 14 -18.29 0.39 45.75
N PRO A 15 -19.33 0.20 46.57
CA PRO A 15 -19.17 -0.39 47.90
C PRO A 15 -18.52 -1.77 47.86
N LYS A 16 -18.60 -2.51 46.74
CA LYS A 16 -17.88 -3.78 46.56
C LYS A 16 -16.36 -3.59 46.42
N ALA A 17 -15.90 -2.59 45.67
CA ALA A 17 -14.48 -2.27 45.56
C ALA A 17 -13.89 -1.79 46.90
N ALA A 18 -14.68 -1.01 47.66
CA ALA A 18 -14.32 -0.63 49.02
C ALA A 18 -14.28 -1.85 49.97
N ASN A 19 -15.22 -2.79 49.84
CA ASN A 19 -15.24 -4.01 50.66
C ASN A 19 -14.08 -4.96 50.34
N ASP A 20 -13.66 -5.05 49.07
CA ASP A 20 -12.51 -5.86 48.65
C ASP A 20 -11.18 -5.25 49.15
N LEU A 21 -11.10 -3.92 49.15
CA LEU A 21 -10.00 -3.18 49.75
C LEU A 21 -9.93 -3.41 51.27
N ILE A 22 -11.08 -3.38 51.96
CA ILE A 22 -11.18 -3.67 53.40
C ILE A 22 -10.77 -5.13 53.67
N HIS A 23 -11.27 -6.09 52.90
CA HIS A 23 -10.94 -7.51 53.04
C HIS A 23 -9.45 -7.79 52.76
N PHE A 24 -8.84 -7.03 51.86
CA PHE A 24 -7.39 -7.04 51.63
C PHE A 24 -6.64 -6.49 52.85
N PHE A 25 -7.08 -5.36 53.42
CA PHE A 25 -6.49 -4.81 54.65
C PHE A 25 -6.64 -5.75 55.86
N GLU A 26 -7.73 -6.49 55.95
CA GLU A 26 -8.01 -7.46 57.03
C GLU A 26 -7.17 -8.74 56.92
N GLN A 27 -6.72 -9.13 55.72
CA GLN A 27 -5.87 -10.30 55.51
C GLN A 27 -4.36 -10.02 55.62
N LEU A 28 -3.97 -8.78 55.93
CA LEU A 28 -2.56 -8.45 56.13
C LEU A 28 -2.05 -9.08 57.45
N PRO A 29 -1.00 -9.92 57.42
CA PRO A 29 -0.48 -10.54 58.63
C PRO A 29 0.03 -9.47 59.61
N THR A 30 -0.13 -9.66 60.92
CA THR A 30 0.25 -8.67 61.97
C THR A 30 1.74 -8.32 62.05
N LYS A 31 2.57 -8.83 61.11
CA LYS A 31 4.00 -8.56 60.94
C LYS A 31 4.38 -7.94 59.58
N VAL A 32 3.44 -7.42 58.79
CA VAL A 32 3.84 -6.65 57.59
C VAL A 32 4.34 -5.28 58.02
N GLY A 33 5.64 -5.02 57.79
CA GLY A 33 6.22 -3.69 57.97
C GLY A 33 5.52 -2.65 57.10
N THR A 34 5.54 -1.39 57.54
CA THR A 34 4.95 -0.23 56.85
C THR A 34 5.30 -0.15 55.37
N THR A 35 6.44 -0.70 54.98
CA THR A 35 6.92 -0.84 53.60
C THR A 35 6.03 -1.68 52.70
N VAL A 36 5.43 -2.77 53.17
CA VAL A 36 4.59 -3.65 52.34
C VAL A 36 3.22 -3.04 52.09
N ILE A 37 2.66 -2.32 53.06
CA ILE A 37 1.39 -1.59 52.92
C ILE A 37 1.57 -0.45 51.90
N ALA A 38 2.69 0.27 51.97
CA ALA A 38 3.01 1.32 51.00
C ALA A 38 3.14 0.76 49.56
N LEU A 39 3.80 -0.38 49.39
CA LEU A 39 3.94 -1.04 48.08
C LEU A 39 2.59 -1.51 47.53
N ALA A 40 1.73 -2.10 48.37
CA ALA A 40 0.39 -2.51 47.95
C ALA A 40 -0.46 -1.31 47.49
N GLY A 41 -0.40 -0.19 48.23
CA GLY A 41 -1.09 1.05 47.85
C GLY A 41 -0.61 1.62 46.52
N ILE A 42 0.72 1.68 46.31
CA ILE A 42 1.30 2.14 45.04
C ILE A 42 0.85 1.22 43.90
N THR A 43 0.85 -0.10 44.11
CA THR A 43 0.44 -1.07 43.09
C THR A 43 -1.02 -0.87 42.66
N TRP A 44 -1.92 -0.64 43.61
CA TRP A 44 -3.34 -0.36 43.33
C TRP A 44 -3.53 0.95 42.55
N ILE A 45 -2.78 2.01 42.89
CA ILE A 45 -2.84 3.28 42.18
C ILE A 45 -2.36 3.10 40.73
N VAL A 46 -1.22 2.42 40.51
CA VAL A 46 -0.68 2.16 39.18
C VAL A 46 -1.66 1.35 38.33
N ALA A 47 -2.28 0.31 38.90
CA ALA A 47 -3.31 -0.48 38.22
C ALA A 47 -4.53 0.37 37.82
N GLY A 48 -5.02 1.23 38.73
CA GLY A 48 -6.12 2.15 38.45
C GLY A 48 -5.80 3.13 37.31
N VAL A 49 -4.60 3.70 37.29
CA VAL A 49 -4.13 4.61 36.22
C VAL A 49 -4.01 3.87 34.89
N ALA A 50 -3.48 2.64 34.89
CA ALA A 50 -3.36 1.84 33.67
C ALA A 50 -4.73 1.50 33.05
N VAL A 51 -5.72 1.14 33.88
CA VAL A 51 -7.09 0.89 33.43
C VAL A 51 -7.72 2.16 32.85
N LEU A 52 -7.61 3.30 33.55
CA LEU A 52 -8.12 4.58 33.03
C LEU A 52 -7.48 4.94 31.68
N TYR A 53 -6.16 4.83 31.58
CA TYR A 53 -5.44 5.09 30.34
C TYR A 53 -5.88 4.16 29.19
N GLY A 54 -6.00 2.86 29.46
CA GLY A 54 -6.49 1.88 28.51
C GLY A 54 -7.91 2.17 28.04
N THR A 55 -8.80 2.61 28.95
CA THR A 55 -10.18 2.96 28.59
C THR A 55 -10.23 4.22 27.71
N VAL A 56 -9.46 5.26 28.01
CA VAL A 56 -9.39 6.48 27.19
C VAL A 56 -8.85 6.19 25.78
N GLN A 57 -7.83 5.34 25.66
CA GLN A 57 -7.34 4.91 24.35
C GLN A 57 -8.38 4.10 23.58
N SER A 58 -9.10 3.18 24.25
CA SER A 58 -10.13 2.37 23.61
C SER A 58 -11.30 3.19 23.07
N ALA A 59 -11.69 4.26 23.77
CA ALA A 59 -12.73 5.18 23.31
C ALA A 59 -12.34 5.89 22.01
N ARG A 60 -11.09 6.36 21.90
CA ARG A 60 -10.58 6.97 20.65
C ARG A 60 -10.58 5.99 19.49
N ILE A 61 -10.22 4.73 19.73
CA ILE A 61 -10.26 3.69 18.69
C ILE A 61 -11.70 3.41 18.25
N ALA A 62 -12.66 3.43 19.19
CA ALA A 62 -14.07 3.27 18.87
C ALA A 62 -14.62 4.45 18.04
N ASP A 63 -14.26 5.68 18.38
CA ASP A 63 -14.64 6.87 17.61
C ASP A 63 -14.07 6.83 16.19
N ILE A 64 -12.79 6.48 16.05
CA ILE A 64 -12.14 6.32 14.75
C ILE A 64 -12.86 5.25 13.91
N ARG A 65 -13.25 4.12 14.51
CA ARG A 65 -14.02 3.08 13.81
C ARG A 65 -15.38 3.59 13.34
N GLN A 66 -16.09 4.37 14.15
CA GLN A 66 -17.36 4.97 13.75
C GLN A 66 -17.19 6.01 12.63
N GLU A 67 -16.11 6.79 12.67
CA GLU A 67 -15.77 7.69 11.57
C GLU A 67 -15.48 6.91 10.28
N TYR A 68 -14.71 5.81 10.35
CA TYR A 68 -14.48 4.94 9.20
C TYR A 68 -15.77 4.32 8.67
N GLU A 69 -16.68 3.82 9.52
CA GLU A 69 -17.97 3.27 9.08
C GLU A 69 -18.83 4.34 8.38
N LYS A 70 -18.83 5.58 8.90
CA LYS A 70 -19.53 6.70 8.24
C LYS A 70 -18.88 7.09 6.92
N VAL A 71 -17.55 7.06 6.85
CA VAL A 71 -16.79 7.35 5.62
C VAL A 71 -17.01 6.26 4.58
N GLU A 72 -16.97 4.99 4.97
CA GLU A 72 -17.25 3.85 4.08
C GLU A 72 -18.70 3.87 3.58
N ALA A 73 -19.66 4.24 4.43
CA ALA A 73 -21.05 4.41 4.03
C ALA A 73 -21.28 5.61 3.08
N MET A 74 -20.43 6.64 3.16
CA MET A 74 -20.51 7.82 2.29
C MET A 74 -19.59 7.74 1.06
N THR A 75 -18.70 6.74 0.96
CA THR A 75 -17.96 6.52 -0.28
C THR A 75 -18.91 5.92 -1.32
N PRO A 76 -19.22 6.64 -2.41
CA PRO A 76 -20.03 6.06 -3.47
C PRO A 76 -19.31 4.84 -4.05
N PRO A 77 -20.05 3.84 -4.56
CA PRO A 77 -19.46 2.66 -5.15
C PRO A 77 -18.69 3.08 -6.41
N VAL A 78 -17.38 3.27 -6.27
CA VAL A 78 -16.50 3.65 -7.37
C VAL A 78 -16.04 2.39 -8.11
N PRO A 79 -16.00 2.44 -9.45
CA PRO A 79 -15.45 1.34 -10.24
C PRO A 79 -13.98 1.12 -9.88
N LYS A 80 -13.63 -0.14 -9.61
CA LYS A 80 -12.24 -0.51 -9.34
C LYS A 80 -11.52 -0.67 -10.67
N VAL A 81 -10.50 0.16 -10.87
CA VAL A 81 -9.63 0.13 -12.04
C VAL A 81 -8.53 -0.89 -11.75
N GLN A 82 -8.57 -2.06 -12.39
CA GLN A 82 -7.54 -3.07 -12.27
C GLN A 82 -6.72 -3.15 -13.56
N ASN A 83 -5.39 -3.22 -13.44
CA ASN A 83 -4.51 -3.46 -14.57
C ASN A 83 -4.39 -4.98 -14.78
N VAL A 84 -4.91 -5.47 -15.89
CA VAL A 84 -4.83 -6.88 -16.31
C VAL A 84 -3.68 -7.03 -17.29
N SER A 85 -2.93 -8.14 -17.21
CA SER A 85 -1.88 -8.44 -18.17
C SER A 85 -2.46 -8.60 -19.59
N VAL A 86 -1.83 -7.95 -20.57
CA VAL A 86 -2.20 -8.14 -21.97
C VAL A 86 -1.71 -9.51 -22.44
N ASP A 87 -2.50 -10.14 -23.32
CA ASP A 87 -2.14 -11.42 -23.90
C ASP A 87 -0.83 -11.33 -24.70
N LYS A 88 0.07 -12.30 -24.48
CA LYS A 88 1.42 -12.32 -25.08
C LYS A 88 1.36 -12.41 -26.61
N GLU A 89 0.37 -13.10 -27.19
CA GLU A 89 0.23 -13.23 -28.64
C GLU A 89 -0.12 -11.88 -29.27
N SER A 90 -0.95 -11.08 -28.60
CA SER A 90 -1.30 -9.74 -29.08
C SER A 90 -0.11 -8.77 -29.05
N ILE A 91 0.75 -8.89 -28.03
CA ILE A 91 2.01 -8.13 -27.96
C ILE A 91 2.96 -8.59 -29.07
N ALA A 92 3.12 -9.89 -29.26
CA ALA A 92 3.99 -10.44 -30.30
C ALA A 92 3.53 -10.04 -31.71
N ALA A 93 2.22 -10.08 -31.98
CA ALA A 93 1.64 -9.66 -33.25
C ALA A 93 1.86 -8.16 -33.53
N PHE A 94 1.71 -7.32 -32.50
CA PHE A 94 2.02 -5.89 -32.60
C PHE A 94 3.51 -5.66 -32.86
N VAL A 95 4.39 -6.30 -32.07
CA VAL A 95 5.85 -6.19 -32.23
C VAL A 95 6.28 -6.66 -33.61
N ALA A 96 5.69 -7.73 -34.17
CA ALA A 96 6.00 -8.19 -35.51
C ALA A 96 5.71 -7.11 -36.57
N LYS A 97 4.54 -6.46 -36.50
CA LYS A 97 4.16 -5.36 -37.39
C LYS A 97 5.05 -4.13 -37.20
N ALA A 98 5.20 -3.67 -35.96
CA ALA A 98 6.04 -2.52 -35.67
C ALA A 98 7.50 -2.79 -36.07
N SER A 99 8.02 -3.98 -35.83
CA SER A 99 9.39 -4.34 -36.23
C SER A 99 9.59 -4.28 -37.73
N ASP A 100 8.54 -4.54 -38.53
CA ASP A 100 8.56 -4.43 -40.00
C ASP A 100 8.58 -2.98 -40.47
N GLU A 101 7.73 -2.13 -39.88
CA GLU A 101 7.65 -0.69 -40.19
C GLU A 101 8.94 0.07 -39.86
N TYR A 102 9.62 -0.32 -38.77
CA TYR A 102 10.82 0.39 -38.30
C TYR A 102 12.14 -0.20 -38.84
N LYS A 103 12.14 -1.26 -39.67
CA LYS A 103 13.38 -1.92 -40.15
C LYS A 103 14.41 -0.96 -40.74
N ASP A 104 13.95 -0.03 -41.58
CA ASP A 104 14.83 0.88 -42.33
C ASP A 104 15.27 2.10 -41.52
N THR A 105 14.71 2.29 -40.32
CA THR A 105 14.98 3.47 -39.50
C THR A 105 16.17 3.28 -38.54
N GLY A 106 16.66 2.04 -38.40
CA GLY A 106 17.73 1.68 -37.47
C GLY A 106 17.30 1.66 -36.00
N VAL A 107 15.99 1.66 -35.73
CA VAL A 107 15.40 1.36 -34.42
C VAL A 107 14.96 -0.10 -34.43
N THR A 108 15.31 -0.85 -33.40
CA THR A 108 14.94 -2.26 -33.24
C THR A 108 13.87 -2.39 -32.17
N ILE A 109 12.74 -3.01 -32.50
CA ILE A 109 11.65 -3.30 -31.56
C ILE A 109 11.60 -4.81 -31.35
N LYS A 110 11.64 -5.25 -30.09
CA LYS A 110 11.61 -6.66 -29.70
C LYS A 110 10.63 -6.88 -28.56
N GLU A 111 10.13 -8.10 -28.46
CA GLU A 111 9.41 -8.59 -27.29
C GLU A 111 10.42 -9.21 -26.33
N SER A 112 10.27 -8.92 -25.04
CA SER A 112 11.12 -9.44 -23.97
C SER A 112 10.25 -9.76 -22.74
N GLY A 113 9.71 -10.97 -22.68
CA GLY A 113 9.05 -11.51 -21.48
C GLY A 113 7.75 -10.80 -21.10
N GLY A 114 6.91 -10.46 -22.07
CA GLY A 114 5.67 -9.70 -21.91
C GLY A 114 5.86 -8.18 -21.94
N LYS A 115 7.07 -7.72 -22.29
CA LYS A 115 7.44 -6.30 -22.38
C LYS A 115 7.93 -5.99 -23.78
N ILE A 116 7.80 -4.74 -24.19
CA ILE A 116 8.30 -4.24 -25.46
C ILE A 116 9.61 -3.51 -25.20
N SER A 117 10.67 -3.97 -25.85
CA SER A 117 11.98 -3.33 -25.84
C SER A 117 12.18 -2.56 -27.13
N ILE A 118 12.59 -1.30 -27.02
CA ILE A 118 12.99 -0.47 -28.16
C ILE A 118 14.45 -0.11 -27.98
N GLU A 119 15.26 -0.32 -29.01
CA GLU A 119 16.69 -0.01 -29.01
C GLU A 119 17.07 0.81 -30.24
N GLY A 120 17.94 1.81 -30.04
CA GLY A 120 18.55 2.61 -31.09
C GLY A 120 20.07 2.61 -30.96
N SER A 121 20.77 2.44 -32.07
CA SER A 121 22.24 2.41 -32.12
C SER A 121 22.90 3.79 -31.98
N THR A 122 22.22 4.87 -32.37
CA THR A 122 22.80 6.23 -32.43
C THR A 122 21.81 7.29 -31.98
N GLY A 123 22.31 8.45 -31.54
CA GLY A 123 21.47 9.60 -31.16
C GLY A 123 20.66 10.21 -32.31
N LYS A 124 21.04 9.93 -33.57
CA LYS A 124 20.29 10.38 -34.76
C LYS A 124 18.90 9.72 -34.85
N GLN A 125 18.75 8.55 -34.23
CA GLN A 125 17.50 7.79 -34.22
C GLN A 125 16.53 8.25 -33.12
N TYR A 126 16.86 9.28 -32.35
CA TYR A 126 16.04 9.73 -31.22
C TYR A 126 14.62 10.15 -31.63
N GLY A 127 14.47 10.82 -32.78
CA GLY A 127 13.15 11.18 -33.31
C GLY A 127 12.28 9.96 -33.58
N VAL A 128 12.84 8.98 -34.29
CA VAL A 128 12.14 7.71 -34.59
C VAL A 128 11.88 6.90 -33.33
N PHE A 129 12.83 6.85 -32.41
CA PHE A 129 12.67 6.19 -31.12
C PHE A 129 11.47 6.76 -30.35
N ARG A 130 11.34 8.10 -30.28
CA ARG A 130 10.18 8.76 -29.66
C ARG A 130 8.87 8.40 -30.35
N GLU A 131 8.89 8.32 -31.68
CA GLU A 131 7.71 7.93 -32.46
C GLU A 131 7.32 6.49 -32.19
N ALA A 132 8.28 5.57 -32.13
CA ALA A 132 8.04 4.16 -31.80
C ALA A 132 7.44 4.00 -30.39
N VAL A 133 7.90 4.80 -29.41
CA VAL A 133 7.29 4.83 -28.07
C VAL A 133 5.84 5.31 -28.14
N GLY A 134 5.56 6.36 -28.92
CA GLY A 134 4.18 6.84 -29.14
C GLY A 134 3.30 5.81 -29.85
N HIS A 135 3.86 5.08 -30.81
CA HIS A 135 3.15 4.01 -31.52
C HIS A 135 2.77 2.87 -30.57
N ILE A 136 3.62 2.48 -29.63
CA ILE A 136 3.30 1.46 -28.61
C ILE A 136 2.15 1.91 -27.70
N GLN A 137 2.10 3.20 -27.33
CA GLN A 137 0.99 3.75 -26.54
C GLN A 137 -0.36 3.63 -27.27
N ASN A 138 -0.33 3.63 -28.59
CA ASN A 138 -1.51 3.46 -29.46
C ASN A 138 -1.66 2.03 -30.00
N GLY A 139 -0.86 1.07 -29.53
CA GLY A 139 -0.76 -0.26 -30.14
C GLY A 139 -2.01 -1.13 -30.04
N GLY A 140 -2.92 -0.84 -29.12
CA GLY A 140 -4.19 -1.56 -29.01
C GLY A 140 -5.22 -0.88 -28.11
N ALA A 141 -6.49 -1.23 -28.31
CA ALA A 141 -7.59 -0.70 -27.52
C ALA A 141 -7.40 -1.00 -26.02
N GLY A 142 -7.36 0.06 -25.20
CA GLY A 142 -7.24 -0.04 -23.75
C GLY A 142 -5.85 -0.39 -23.23
N TRP A 143 -4.81 -0.34 -24.08
CA TRP A 143 -3.43 -0.57 -23.64
C TRP A 143 -2.95 0.60 -22.75
N ARG A 144 -2.32 0.25 -21.66
CA ARG A 144 -1.56 1.13 -20.77
C ARG A 144 -0.11 0.69 -20.79
N VAL A 145 0.72 1.60 -21.25
CA VAL A 145 2.16 1.41 -21.35
C VAL A 145 2.81 2.07 -20.14
N SER A 146 3.55 1.27 -19.37
CA SER A 146 4.36 1.73 -18.24
C SER A 146 5.83 1.69 -18.64
N VAL A 147 6.56 2.77 -18.34
CA VAL A 147 8.00 2.82 -18.60
C VAL A 147 8.71 2.18 -17.44
N GLU A 148 9.33 1.03 -17.66
CA GLU A 148 10.14 0.37 -16.63
C GLU A 148 11.58 0.85 -16.67
N GLU A 149 12.11 0.96 -17.88
CA GLU A 149 13.47 1.41 -18.09
C GLU A 149 13.51 2.38 -19.26
N LEU A 150 14.20 3.50 -19.08
CA LEU A 150 14.54 4.41 -20.16
C LEU A 150 16.00 4.82 -20.01
N CYS A 151 16.72 4.79 -21.12
CA CYS A 151 18.11 5.13 -21.18
C CYS A 151 18.43 5.87 -22.48
N VAL A 152 19.23 6.93 -22.35
CA VAL A 152 19.76 7.71 -23.48
C VAL A 152 21.26 7.97 -23.27
N GLY A 153 22.04 7.74 -24.32
CA GLY A 153 23.46 8.05 -24.38
C GLY A 153 24.38 6.94 -23.89
N ARG A 154 25.55 7.35 -23.39
CA ARG A 154 26.63 6.42 -22.98
C ARG A 154 26.26 5.53 -21.80
N GLY A 155 25.21 5.89 -21.04
CA GLY A 155 24.69 5.09 -19.92
C GLY A 155 24.04 3.78 -20.33
N CYS A 156 23.71 3.60 -21.62
CA CYS A 156 22.95 2.44 -22.09
C CYS A 156 23.84 1.27 -22.52
N ALA A 157 25.05 1.58 -22.99
CA ALA A 157 26.03 0.59 -23.41
C ALA A 157 26.48 -0.35 -22.28
N ASN A 158 26.28 0.05 -21.02
CA ASN A 158 26.78 -0.68 -19.85
C ASN A 158 25.70 -1.50 -19.11
N ARG A 159 24.43 -1.46 -19.53
CA ARG A 159 23.32 -2.09 -18.76
C ARG A 159 23.07 -3.55 -19.12
N ALA A 160 23.25 -3.92 -20.38
CA ALA A 160 23.34 -5.32 -20.77
C ALA A 160 24.75 -5.56 -21.30
N ARG A 161 25.50 -6.49 -20.70
CA ARG A 161 26.83 -6.91 -21.18
C ARG A 161 26.71 -7.33 -22.66
N GLY A 162 27.00 -6.42 -23.59
CA GLY A 162 26.89 -6.65 -25.03
C GLY A 162 25.91 -5.75 -25.79
N SER A 163 25.07 -4.94 -25.15
CA SER A 163 24.19 -4.01 -25.89
C SER A 163 24.97 -2.77 -26.34
N LYS A 164 25.19 -2.60 -27.65
CA LYS A 164 25.74 -1.37 -28.24
C LYS A 164 24.67 -0.27 -28.43
N ALA A 165 23.58 -0.34 -27.68
CA ALA A 165 22.48 0.60 -27.81
C ALA A 165 22.86 1.95 -27.21
N PHE A 166 22.65 3.03 -27.98
CA PHE A 166 22.74 4.42 -27.51
C PHE A 166 21.39 4.88 -26.94
N LEU A 167 20.29 4.28 -27.40
CA LEU A 167 18.93 4.50 -26.90
C LEU A 167 18.37 3.15 -26.49
N SER A 168 17.79 3.03 -25.30
CA SER A 168 17.12 1.81 -24.87
C SER A 168 15.90 2.16 -24.02
N GLY A 169 14.79 1.49 -24.27
CA GLY A 169 13.58 1.60 -23.48
C GLY A 169 12.95 0.22 -23.29
N LEU A 170 12.47 -0.05 -22.08
CA LEU A 170 11.70 -1.25 -21.73
C LEU A 170 10.34 -0.81 -21.23
N PHE A 171 9.30 -1.30 -21.89
CA PHE A 171 7.92 -0.88 -21.69
C PHE A 171 7.04 -2.08 -21.32
N ALA A 172 6.40 -2.02 -20.16
CA ALA A 172 5.41 -2.99 -19.76
C ALA A 172 4.03 -2.59 -20.30
N VAL A 173 3.31 -3.54 -20.88
CA VAL A 173 1.97 -3.31 -21.44
C VAL A 173 0.93 -4.00 -20.56
N SER A 174 -0.06 -3.23 -20.13
CA SER A 174 -1.21 -3.69 -19.35
C SER A 174 -2.51 -3.23 -20.01
N ARG A 175 -3.64 -3.84 -19.67
CA ARG A 175 -4.97 -3.36 -20.05
C ARG A 175 -5.72 -2.93 -18.82
N VAL A 176 -6.53 -1.89 -18.96
CA VAL A 176 -7.42 -1.46 -17.88
C VAL A 176 -8.70 -2.28 -17.96
N ASN A 177 -8.99 -3.02 -16.90
CA ASN A 177 -10.31 -3.58 -16.69
C ASN A 177 -11.04 -2.73 -15.65
N ILE A 178 -12.27 -2.33 -15.98
CA ILE A 178 -13.13 -1.52 -15.10
C ILE A 178 -14.17 -2.47 -14.54
N GLU A 179 -13.99 -2.88 -13.29
CA GLU A 179 -15.02 -3.64 -12.59
C GLU A 179 -16.05 -2.66 -12.02
N MET A 180 -17.25 -2.68 -12.61
CA MET A 180 -18.38 -1.94 -12.05
C MET A 180 -18.91 -2.66 -10.81
N PRO A 181 -19.21 -1.92 -9.73
CA PRO A 181 -19.88 -2.48 -8.57
C PRO A 181 -21.29 -2.97 -8.98
N LYS A 182 -21.64 -4.19 -8.57
CA LYS A 182 -23.01 -4.70 -8.73
C LYS A 182 -23.93 -3.89 -7.82
N GLY A 183 -24.88 -3.17 -8.41
CA GLY A 183 -25.94 -2.45 -7.70
C GLY A 183 -26.92 -3.38 -7.03
#